data_AF-A0A2T6AWV9-F1
#
_entry.id   AF-A0A2T6AWV9-F1
#
_cell.length_a   1.000
_cell.length_b   1.000
_cell.length_c   1.000
_cell.angle_alpha   90.00
_cell.angle_beta   90.00
_cell.angle_gamma   90.00
#
_symmetry.space_group_name_H-M   'P 1'
#
loop_
_entity.id
_entity.type
_entity.pdbx_description
1 polymer ?
#
loop_
_entity_poly.entity_id
_entity_poly.type
_entity_poly.pdbx_seq_one_letter_code
_entity_poly.pdbx_strand_id
1 'polypeptide(L)' 'MRTEEQVKRMMDAAKASLAIEGLHTTETEDQLIKKRLMSEISQEEFLQRAKELAIRKE' A
#
# COMPACT_ATOMS: atom_id res chain seq x y z
N MET A 1 3.99 16.69 5.21
CA MET A 1 3.39 15.45 5.75
C MET A 1 1.98 15.34 5.20
N ARG A 2 1.53 14.17 4.74
CA ARG A 2 0.18 14.00 4.17
C ARG A 2 -0.84 13.87 5.30
N THR A 3 -2.09 14.31 5.07
CA THR A 3 -3.19 14.05 6.00
C THR A 3 -3.79 12.66 5.76
N GLU A 4 -4.48 12.10 6.76
CA GLU A 4 -5.16 10.82 6.61
C GLU A 4 -6.17 10.82 5.45
N GLU A 5 -6.89 11.93 5.27
CA GLU A 5 -7.86 12.08 4.19
C GLU A 5 -7.22 12.17 2.79
N GLN A 6 -6.01 12.76 2.69
CA GLN A 6 -5.23 12.74 1.46
C GLN A 6 -4.76 11.31 1.15
N VAL A 7 -4.25 10.59 2.15
CA VAL A 7 -3.82 9.19 1.98
C VAL A 7 -4.99 8.30 1.60
N LYS A 8 -6.15 8.45 2.25
CA LYS A 8 -7.37 7.71 1.90
C LYS A 8 -7.73 7.91 0.43
N ARG A 9 -7.79 9.16 -0.06
CA ARG A 9 -8.10 9.45 -1.47
C ARG A 9 -7.09 8.82 -2.43
N MET A 10 -5.80 8.85 -2.12
CA MET A 10 -4.77 8.21 -2.94
C MET A 10 -4.92 6.68 -2.97
N MET A 11 -5.21 6.07 -1.82
CA MET A 11 -5.44 4.62 -1.72
C MET A 11 -6.71 4.21 -2.47
N ASP A 12 -7.82 4.94 -2.31
CA ASP A 12 -9.09 4.65 -3.00
C ASP A 12 -8.91 4.70 -4.52
N ALA A 13 -8.20 5.70 -5.04
CA ALA A 13 -7.91 5.82 -6.47
C ALA A 13 -7.02 4.68 -7.00
N ALA A 14 -5.98 4.31 -6.26
CA ALA A 14 -5.09 3.22 -6.63
C ALA A 14 -5.84 1.87 -6.62
N LYS A 15 -6.64 1.61 -5.59
CA LYS A 15 -7.48 0.40 -5.49
C LYS A 15 -8.52 0.31 -6.59
N ALA A 16 -9.16 1.42 -6.95
CA ALA A 16 -10.09 1.44 -8.08
C ALA A 16 -9.39 1.07 -9.39
N SER A 17 -8.16 1.57 -9.60
CA SER A 17 -7.35 1.24 -10.78
C SER A 17 -6.94 -0.24 -10.81
N LEU A 18 -6.55 -0.81 -9.66
CA LEU A 18 -6.25 -2.23 -9.53
C LEU A 18 -7.47 -3.11 -9.76
N ALA A 19 -8.63 -2.71 -9.23
CA ALA A 19 -9.87 -3.47 -9.35
C ALA A 19 -10.37 -3.58 -10.80
N ILE A 20 -10.10 -2.57 -11.63
CA ILE A 20 -10.38 -2.63 -13.08
C ILE A 20 -9.62 -3.81 -13.73
N GLU A 21 -8.41 -4.08 -13.28
CA GLU A 21 -7.55 -5.18 -13.75
C GLU A 21 -7.81 -6.51 -13.00
N GLY A 22 -8.84 -6.57 -12.14
CA GLY A 22 -9.13 -7.75 -11.30
C GLY A 22 -8.12 -7.98 -10.19
N LEU A 23 -7.33 -6.97 -9.81
CA LEU A 23 -6.34 -7.02 -8.75
C LEU A 23 -6.89 -6.38 -7.47
N HIS A 24 -6.55 -6.96 -6.33
CA HIS A 24 -6.93 -6.46 -5.01
C HIS A 24 -5.73 -6.53 -4.07
N THR A 25 -5.68 -5.60 -3.13
CA THR A 25 -4.71 -5.61 -2.03
C THR A 25 -5.31 -6.24 -0.79
N THR A 26 -4.50 -6.95 -0.01
CA THR A 26 -4.89 -7.43 1.32
C THR A 26 -4.82 -6.31 2.35
N GLU A 27 -5.41 -6.52 3.53
CA GLU A 27 -5.32 -5.54 4.62
C GLU A 27 -3.87 -5.29 5.04
N THR A 28 -3.04 -6.33 5.06
CA THR A 28 -1.61 -6.21 5.36
C THR A 28 -0.88 -5.32 4.34
N GLU A 29 -1.18 -5.49 3.06
CA GLU A 29 -0.60 -4.69 1.97
C GLU A 29 -1.06 -3.24 2.05
N ASP A 30 -2.34 -3.01 2.35
CA ASP A 30 -2.90 -1.67 2.55
C ASP A 30 -2.20 -0.91 3.68
N GLN A 31 -1.96 -1.58 4.81
CA GLN A 31 -1.25 -0.98 5.93
C GLN A 31 0.19 -0.63 5.56
N LEU A 32 0.87 -1.48 4.77
CA LEU A 32 2.23 -1.21 4.30
C LEU A 32 2.27 0.01 3.36
N ILE A 33 1.31 0.13 2.45
CA ILE A 33 1.16 1.29 1.55
C ILE A 33 0.86 2.56 2.36
N LYS A 34 -0.06 2.48 3.35
CA LYS A 34 -0.39 3.61 4.23
C LYS A 34 0.84 4.15 4.96
N LYS A 35 1.64 3.27 5.58
CA LYS A 35 2.90 3.64 6.26
C LYS A 35 3.87 4.37 5.34
N ARG A 36 4.00 3.89 4.09
CA ARG A 36 4.86 4.55 3.09
C ARG A 36 4.33 5.92 2.68
N LEU A 37 3.02 6.08 2.50
CA LEU A 37 2.40 7.35 2.14
C LEU A 37 2.47 8.39 3.28
N MET A 38 2.42 7.93 4.54
CA MET A 38 2.60 8.76 5.72
C MET A 38 4.07 9.10 6.04
N SER A 39 5.02 8.55 5.25
CA SER A 39 6.47 8.67 5.49
C SER A 39 6.93 8.07 6.83
N GLU A 40 6.20 7.10 7.37
CA GLU A 40 6.57 6.35 8.58
C GLU A 40 7.69 5.33 8.30
N ILE A 41 7.80 4.88 7.05
CA ILE A 41 8.85 3.98 6.57
C ILE A 41 9.51 4.54 5.31
N SER A 42 10.77 4.17 5.09
CA SER A 42 11.51 4.57 3.89
C SER A 42 11.02 3.83 2.64
N GLN A 43 11.41 4.32 1.46
CA GLN A 43 11.16 3.60 0.20
C GLN A 43 11.85 2.22 0.21
N GLU A 44 13.06 2.14 0.74
CA GLU A 44 13.85 0.91 0.80
C GLU A 44 13.17 -0.13 1.71
N GLU A 45 12.75 0.30 2.91
CA GLU A 45 12.02 -0.56 3.86
C GLU A 45 10.67 -1.01 3.28
N PHE A 46 9.95 -0.12 2.60
CA PHE A 46 8.72 -0.47 1.89
C PHE A 46 8.94 -1.58 0.86
N LEU A 47 9.97 -1.44 0.00
CA LEU A 47 10.29 -2.42 -1.04
C LEU A 47 10.73 -3.76 -0.44
N GLN A 48 11.49 -3.74 0.64
CA GLN A 48 11.90 -4.97 1.34
C GLN A 48 10.66 -5.72 1.87
N ARG A 49 9.78 -5.03 2.61
CA ARG A 49 8.58 -5.65 3.19
C ARG A 49 7.58 -6.13 2.13
N ALA A 50 7.42 -5.37 1.04
CA ALA A 50 6.56 -5.77 -0.07
C ALA A 50 7.05 -7.09 -0.72
N LYS A 51 8.38 -7.25 -0.88
CA LYS A 51 8.96 -8.52 -1.36
C LYS A 51 8.72 -9.66 -0.38
N GLU A 52 8.89 -9.41 0.92
CA GLU A 52 8.65 -10.43 1.96
C GLU A 52 7.20 -10.91 1.96
N LEU A 53 6.23 -10.00 1.78
CA LEU A 53 4.80 -10.34 1.64
C LEU A 53 4.54 -11.19 0.38
N ALA A 54 5.09 -10.79 -0.77
CA ALA A 54 4.89 -11.51 -2.03
C ALA A 54 5.44 -12.95 -2.02
N ILE A 55 6.47 -13.23 -1.21
CA ILE A 55 7.07 -14.56 -1.08
C ILE A 55 6.27 -15.43 -0.11
N ARG A 56 5.71 -14.83 0.94
CA ARG A 56 4.87 -15.52 1.93
C ARG A 56 3.46 -15.64 1.35
N LYS A 57 3.21 -16.69 0.55
CA LYS A 57 1.85 -17.05 0.14
C LYS A 57 0.97 -17.14 1.39
N GLU A 58 -0.06 -16.30 1.47
CA GLU A 58 -1.20 -16.48 2.38
C GLU A 58 -1.94 -17.79 2.05
#